data_AF-A0A9P7N264-F1
#
_entry.id   AF-A0A9P7N264-F1
#
_cell.length_a   1.000
_cell.length_b   1.000
_cell.length_c   1.000
_cell.angle_alpha   90.00
_cell.angle_beta   90.00
_cell.angle_gamma   90.00
#
_symmetry.space_group_name_H-M   'P 1'
#
loop_
_entity.id
_entity.type
_entity.pdbx_description
1 polymer ?
#
loop_
_entity_poly.entity_id
_entity_poly.type
_entity_poly.pdbx_seq_one_letter_code
_entity_poly.pdbx_strand_id
1 'polypeptide(L)' 'MADEQHKSVPAPRAPASPLKTGYLAFYNAASAVAWSVVLGRTIGLLYLGGPSAVYGGVGEWTKWTQTMALMEVMHSLL' A
#
# COMPACT_ATOMS: atom_id res chain seq x y z
N MET A 1 34.78 32.63 -17.06
CA MET A 1 34.32 31.26 -16.81
C MET A 1 33.03 31.39 -16.02
N ALA A 2 31.93 31.59 -16.73
CA ALA A 2 30.61 31.80 -16.16
C ALA A 2 29.76 30.60 -16.59
N ASP A 3 29.74 29.58 -15.74
CA ASP A 3 28.77 28.48 -15.84
C ASP A 3 27.53 28.92 -15.07
N GLU A 4 26.62 29.62 -15.76
CA GLU A 4 25.26 29.81 -15.26
C GLU A 4 24.54 28.46 -15.28
N GLN A 5 24.54 27.81 -14.12
CA GLN A 5 23.65 26.70 -13.77
C GLN A 5 22.20 27.10 -14.07
N HIS A 6 21.68 26.64 -15.20
CA HIS A 6 20.27 26.72 -15.54
C HIS A 6 19.50 25.79 -14.59
N LYS A 7 19.11 26.32 -13.43
CA LYS A 7 18.23 25.63 -12.48
C LYS A 7 16.87 25.48 -13.17
N SER A 8 16.60 24.28 -13.68
CA SER A 8 15.31 23.93 -14.26
C SER A 8 14.21 24.18 -13.23
N VAL A 9 13.38 25.18 -13.50
CA VAL A 9 12.17 25.44 -12.71
C VAL A 9 11.24 24.25 -12.93
N PRO A 10 10.85 23.50 -11.89
CA PRO A 10 9.93 22.39 -12.06
C PRO A 10 8.60 22.92 -12.60
N ALA A 11 8.13 22.33 -13.70
CA ALA A 11 6.86 22.69 -14.32
C ALA A 11 5.70 22.53 -13.32
N PRO A 12 4.66 23.38 -13.38
CA PRO A 12 3.50 23.28 -12.49
C PRO A 12 2.86 21.89 -12.61
N ARG A 13 2.73 21.17 -11.49
CA ARG A 13 1.98 19.90 -11.46
C ARG A 13 0.53 20.20 -11.81
N ALA A 14 0.01 19.51 -12.82
CA ALA A 14 -1.41 19.56 -13.14
C ALA A 14 -2.24 19.24 -11.88
N PRO A 15 -3.35 19.96 -11.63
CA PRO A 15 -4.17 19.71 -10.46
C PRO A 15 -4.68 18.26 -10.49
N ALA A 16 -4.56 17.57 -9.36
CA ALA A 16 -5.03 16.20 -9.24
C ALA A 16 -6.55 16.15 -9.46
N SER A 17 -7.00 15.26 -10.34
CA SER A 17 -8.43 15.04 -10.57
C SER A 17 -9.08 14.54 -9.27
N PRO A 18 -10.17 15.16 -8.77
CA PRO A 18 -10.83 14.75 -7.54
C PRO A 18 -11.37 13.30 -7.61
N LEU A 19 -11.72 12.82 -8.80
CA LEU A 19 -12.07 11.42 -9.04
C LEU A 19 -10.88 10.48 -8.80
N LYS A 20 -9.68 10.88 -9.28
CA LYS A 20 -8.43 10.14 -9.04
C LYS A 20 -8.11 10.12 -7.55
N THR A 21 -8.25 11.25 -6.84
CA THR A 21 -8.03 11.32 -5.39
C THR A 21 -9.00 10.42 -4.62
N GLY A 22 -10.29 10.45 -4.94
CA GLY A 22 -11.29 9.59 -4.28
C GLY A 22 -11.04 8.10 -4.52
N TYR A 23 -10.69 7.73 -5.75
CA TYR A 23 -10.28 6.36 -6.10
C TYR A 23 -9.07 5.92 -5.25
N LEU A 24 -7.97 6.68 -5.26
CA LEU A 24 -6.78 6.32 -4.48
C LEU A 24 -7.07 6.22 -2.97
N ALA A 25 -7.90 7.11 -2.43
CA ALA A 25 -8.27 7.07 -1.02
C ALA A 25 -9.06 5.81 -0.65
N PHE A 26 -10.03 5.42 -1.49
CA PHE A 26 -10.80 4.19 -1.29
C PHE A 26 -9.90 2.95 -1.31
N TYR A 27 -8.99 2.87 -2.29
CA TYR A 27 -8.06 1.76 -2.41
C TYR A 27 -7.12 1.66 -1.20
N ASN A 28 -6.53 2.79 -0.76
CA ASN A 28 -5.70 2.81 0.45
C ASN A 28 -6.49 2.37 1.70
N ALA A 29 -7.77 2.75 1.80
CA ALA A 29 -8.62 2.31 2.90
C ALA A 29 -8.87 0.79 2.84
N ALA A 30 -9.15 0.24 1.66
CA ALA A 30 -9.31 -1.21 1.47
C ALA A 30 -8.02 -1.98 1.82
N SER A 31 -6.87 -1.46 1.39
CA SER A 31 -5.55 -2.00 1.75
C SER A 31 -5.30 -1.97 3.25
N ALA A 32 -5.61 -0.85 3.92
CA ALA A 32 -5.48 -0.74 5.37
C ALA A 32 -6.35 -1.75 6.12
N VAL A 33 -7.58 -1.99 5.65
CA VAL A 33 -8.47 -3.02 6.23
C VAL A 33 -7.87 -4.41 6.04
N ALA A 34 -7.39 -4.75 4.85
CA ALA A 34 -6.79 -6.05 4.58
C ALA A 34 -5.56 -6.31 5.49
N TRP A 35 -4.67 -5.32 5.62
CA TRP A 35 -3.53 -5.40 6.53
C TRP A 35 -3.92 -5.48 8.00
N SER A 36 -5.00 -4.80 8.41
CA SER A 36 -5.53 -4.91 9.77
C SER A 36 -6.01 -6.34 10.08
N VAL A 37 -6.61 -7.04 9.12
CA VAL A 37 -6.99 -8.46 9.29
C VAL A 37 -5.76 -9.36 9.41
N VAL A 38 -4.72 -9.15 8.59
CA VAL A 38 -3.45 -9.89 8.68
C VAL A 38 -2.82 -9.70 10.06
N LEU A 39 -2.74 -8.46 10.54
CA LEU A 39 -2.17 -8.13 11.85
C LEU A 39 -3.00 -8.75 12.99
N GLY A 40 -4.32 -8.56 12.97
CA GLY A 40 -5.21 -9.09 14.00
C GLY A 40 -5.13 -10.62 14.10
N ARG A 41 -5.14 -11.32 12.97
CA ARG A 41 -4.96 -12.79 12.95
C ARG A 41 -3.58 -13.21 13.45
N THR A 42 -2.53 -12.47 13.08
CA THR A 42 -1.15 -12.73 13.55
C THR A 42 -1.06 -12.64 15.06
N ILE A 43 -1.55 -11.54 15.65
CA ILE A 43 -1.54 -11.34 17.10
C ILE A 43 -2.39 -12.42 17.79
N GLY A 44 -3.59 -12.69 17.29
CA GLY A 44 -4.49 -13.70 17.86
C GLY A 44 -3.88 -15.10 17.88
N LEU A 45 -3.29 -15.53 16.76
CA LEU A 45 -2.64 -16.84 16.67
C LEU A 45 -1.35 -16.91 17.50
N LEU A 46 -0.57 -15.83 17.54
CA LEU A 46 0.61 -15.76 18.38
C LEU A 46 0.24 -15.92 19.86
N TYR A 47 -0.83 -15.27 20.31
CA TYR A 47 -1.28 -15.34 21.70
C TYR A 47 -1.89 -16.70 22.07
N LEU A 48 -2.69 -17.30 21.18
CA LEU A 48 -3.45 -18.52 21.48
C LEU A 48 -2.72 -19.82 21.12
N GLY A 49 -1.93 -19.82 20.05
CA GLY A 49 -1.29 -21.02 19.48
C GLY A 49 0.23 -20.93 19.39
N GLY A 50 0.83 -19.79 19.75
CA GLY A 50 2.27 -19.56 19.67
C GLY A 50 2.78 -19.32 18.23
N PRO A 51 4.10 -19.08 18.07
CA PRO A 51 4.68 -18.67 16.78
C PRO A 51 4.49 -19.67 15.63
N SER A 52 4.44 -20.98 15.92
CA SER A 52 4.28 -22.02 14.89
C SER A 52 2.89 -22.02 14.24
N ALA A 53 1.86 -21.55 14.95
CA ALA A 53 0.50 -21.47 14.44
C ALA A 53 0.27 -20.30 13.47
N VAL A 54 1.13 -19.28 13.52
CA VAL A 54 0.95 -18.03 12.76
C VAL A 54 1.02 -18.26 11.25
N TYR A 55 2.07 -18.97 10.77
CA TYR A 55 2.23 -19.15 9.33
C TYR A 55 1.07 -19.93 8.70
N GLY A 56 0.62 -21.00 9.37
CA GLY A 56 -0.51 -21.81 8.90
C GLY A 56 -1.83 -21.05 8.85
N GLY A 57 -2.08 -20.15 9.80
CA GLY A 57 -3.34 -19.41 9.89
C GLY A 57 -3.39 -18.06 9.16
N VAL A 58 -2.24 -17.42 8.89
CA VAL A 58 -2.17 -16.09 8.27
C VAL A 58 -1.52 -16.09 6.88
N GLY A 59 -0.73 -17.11 6.55
CA GLY A 59 0.08 -17.12 5.33
C GLY A 59 -0.72 -16.95 4.05
N GLU A 60 -1.82 -17.69 3.88
CA GLU A 60 -2.70 -17.57 2.72
C GLU A 60 -3.32 -16.18 2.61
N TRP A 61 -3.80 -15.64 3.74
CA TRP A 61 -4.41 -14.32 3.80
C TRP A 61 -3.42 -13.20 3.47
N THR A 62 -2.18 -13.37 3.91
CA THR A 62 -1.09 -12.44 3.64
C THR A 62 -0.75 -12.44 2.15
N LYS A 63 -0.67 -13.60 1.50
CA LYS A 63 -0.40 -13.70 0.06
C LYS A 63 -1.46 -12.98 -0.78
N TRP A 64 -2.75 -13.18 -0.48
CA TRP A 64 -3.82 -12.46 -1.18
C TRP A 64 -3.79 -10.95 -0.94
N THR A 65 -3.52 -10.53 0.30
CA THR A 65 -3.36 -9.11 0.64
C THR A 65 -2.19 -8.48 -0.13
N GLN A 66 -1.07 -9.18 -0.24
CA GLN A 66 0.11 -8.74 -1.01
C GLN A 66 -0.19 -8.63 -2.50
N THR A 67 -0.87 -9.61 -3.11
CA THR A 67 -1.25 -9.57 -4.53
C THR A 67 -2.14 -8.37 -4.84
N MET A 68 -3.14 -8.11 -3.99
CA MET A 68 -4.03 -6.96 -4.15
C MET A 68 -3.30 -5.63 -3.95
N ALA A 69 -2.41 -5.54 -2.96
CA ALA A 69 -1.60 -4.36 -2.73
C ALA A 69 -0.65 -4.06 -3.91
N LEU A 70 -0.06 -5.09 -4.53
CA LEU A 70 0.78 -4.91 -5.71
C LEU A 70 -0.03 -4.38 -6.91
N MET A 71 -1.23 -4.93 -7.12
CA MET A 71 -2.15 -4.44 -8.16
C MET A 71 -2.52 -2.97 -7.94
N GLU A 72 -2.78 -2.56 -6.69
CA GLU A 72 -3.07 -1.18 -6.33
C GLU A 72 -1.89 -0.22 -6.61
N VAL A 73 -0.67 -0.62 -6.25
CA VAL A 73 0.52 0.18 -6.54
C VAL A 73 0.70 0.34 -8.04
N MET A 74 0.52 -0.73 -8.82
CA MET A 74 0.62 -0.67 -10.28
C MET A 74 -0.44 0.25 -10.89
N HIS A 75 -1.70 0.18 -10.44
CA HIS A 75 -2.76 1.09 -10.88
C HIS A 75 -2.52 2.54 -10.46
N SER A 76 -1.81 2.77 -9.36
CA SER A 76 -1.49 4.13 -8.89
C SER A 76 -0.37 4.79 -9.70
N LEU A 77 0.49 3.98 -10.34
CA LEU A 77 1.62 4.42 -11.16
C LEU A 77 1.27 4.63 -12.64
N LEU A 78 0.13 4.09 -13.10
CA LEU A 78 -0.45 4.31 -14.43
C LEU A 78 -1.43 5.51 -14.43
#